data_AF-A0A3N7EMA1-F1
#
_entry.id   AF-A0A3N7EMA1-F1
#
_cell.length_a   1.000
_cell.length_b   1.000
_cell.length_c   1.000
_cell.angle_alpha   90.00
_cell.angle_beta   90.00
_cell.angle_gamma   90.00
#
_symmetry.space_group_name_H-M   'P 1'
#
loop_
_entity.id
_entity.type
_entity.pdbx_description
1 polymer ?
#
loop_
_entity_poly.entity_id
_entity_poly.type
_entity_poly.pdbx_seq_one_letter_code
_entity_poly.pdbx_strand_id
1 'polypeptide(L)'
;MDLQFEWEDVEAFVRQPDGSLFSWFERFQCYQQLLHGIVNKGKLDLTLALDGEVSVWEVGEPLLKVLESEGIVKQVFPLHDEIKRETPEKLGVELAQLHKPAY
;
A
#
# COMPACT_ATOMS: atom_id res chain seq x y z
N MET A 1 16.64 -3.16 15.93
CA MET A 1 15.57 -2.48 16.67
C MET A 1 14.74 -1.80 15.61
N ASP A 2 13.50 -2.23 15.42
CA ASP A 2 12.58 -1.53 14.53
C ASP A 2 12.02 -0.35 15.31
N LEU A 3 12.56 0.84 15.04
CA LEU A 3 12.07 2.07 15.66
C LEU A 3 10.67 2.33 15.09
N GLN A 4 9.66 2.41 15.95
CA GLN A 4 8.30 2.79 15.53
C GLN A 4 8.33 4.22 15.02
N PHE A 5 7.74 4.45 13.84
CA PHE A 5 7.61 5.78 13.27
C PHE A 5 6.56 6.58 14.04
N GLU A 6 6.94 7.75 14.54
CA GLU A 6 6.06 8.74 15.17
C GLU A 6 6.21 10.07 14.42
N TRP A 7 5.11 10.80 14.26
CA TRP A 7 5.11 12.03 13.47
C TRP A 7 5.94 13.13 14.12
N GLU A 8 5.97 13.14 15.45
CA GLU A 8 6.76 14.04 16.29
C GLU A 8 8.27 13.92 16.02
N ASP A 9 8.74 12.74 15.60
CA ASP A 9 10.15 12.44 15.37
C ASP A 9 10.53 12.41 13.88
N VAL A 10 9.70 12.98 13.00
CA VAL A 10 9.89 12.91 11.53
C VAL A 10 11.28 13.40 11.07
N GLU A 11 11.86 14.39 11.74
CA GLU A 11 13.18 14.94 11.41
C GLU A 11 14.34 14.00 11.78
N ALA A 12 14.11 12.97 12.60
CA ALA A 12 15.09 11.94 12.92
C ALA A 12 15.20 10.87 11.82
N PHE A 13 14.24 10.80 10.90
CA PHE A 13 14.22 9.81 9.82
C PHE A 13 14.97 10.32 8.58
N VAL A 14 15.76 9.44 7.98
CA VAL A 14 16.48 9.73 6.73
C VAL A 14 15.49 9.81 5.58
N ARG A 15 15.51 10.92 4.84
CA ARG A 15 14.69 11.09 3.64
C ARG A 15 15.26 10.30 2.46
N GLN A 16 14.36 9.86 1.59
CA GLN A 16 14.70 9.29 0.29
C GLN A 16 15.42 10.32 -0.59
N PRO A 17 16.15 9.90 -1.64
CA PRO A 17 16.83 10.82 -2.55
C PRO A 17 15.93 11.83 -3.25
N ASP A 18 14.64 11.50 -3.42
CA ASP A 18 13.60 12.39 -3.97
C ASP A 18 12.98 13.32 -2.90
N GLY A 19 13.51 13.32 -1.68
CA GLY A 19 13.02 14.12 -0.55
C GLY A 19 11.80 13.52 0.17
N SER A 20 11.23 12.42 -0.34
CA SER A 20 10.11 11.74 0.29
C SER A 20 10.54 11.05 1.59
N LEU A 21 9.62 10.94 2.54
CA LEU A 21 9.87 10.27 3.82
C LEU A 21 9.76 8.74 3.69
N PHE A 22 8.74 8.30 2.95
CA PHE A 22 8.45 6.89 2.72
C PHE A 22 8.68 6.53 1.26
N SER A 23 9.32 5.39 1.04
CA SER A 23 9.40 4.73 -0.26
C SER A 23 8.01 4.46 -0.85
N TRP A 24 7.96 4.16 -2.14
CA TRP A 24 6.71 3.77 -2.80
C TRP A 24 6.06 2.56 -2.13
N PHE A 25 6.87 1.57 -1.72
CA PHE A 25 6.38 0.36 -1.08
C PHE A 25 5.82 0.64 0.32
N GLU A 26 6.51 1.45 1.14
CA GLU A 26 6.01 1.85 2.46
C GLU A 26 4.70 2.63 2.35
N ARG A 27 4.60 3.55 1.39
CA ARG A 27 3.33 4.25 1.11
C ARG A 27 2.22 3.28 0.73
N PHE A 28 2.51 2.30 -0.12
CA PHE A 28 1.54 1.27 -0.49
C PHE A 28 1.09 0.46 0.73
N GLN A 29 2.02 0.03 1.60
CA GLN A 29 1.67 -0.66 2.84
C GLN A 29 0.78 0.20 3.74
N CYS A 30 1.09 1.49 3.91
CA CYS A 30 0.23 2.42 4.64
C CYS A 30 -1.18 2.52 4.03
N TYR A 31 -1.31 2.62 2.70
CA TYR A 31 -2.61 2.63 2.05
C TYR A 31 -3.38 1.33 2.25
N GLN A 32 -2.72 0.18 2.20
CA GLN A 32 -3.35 -1.11 2.49
C GLN A 32 -3.89 -1.14 3.92
N GLN A 33 -3.10 -0.73 4.91
CA GLN A 33 -3.53 -0.67 6.31
C GLN A 33 -4.70 0.31 6.50
N LEU A 34 -4.66 1.48 5.84
CA LEU A 34 -5.74 2.46 5.91
C LEU A 34 -7.03 1.92 5.30
N LEU A 35 -6.96 1.35 4.10
CA LEU A 35 -8.13 0.83 3.39
C LEU A 35 -8.78 -0.36 4.12
N HIS A 36 -7.97 -1.33 4.54
CA HIS A 36 -8.46 -2.48 5.30
C HIS A 36 -8.82 -2.13 6.76
N GLY A 37 -8.34 -0.99 7.27
CA GLY A 37 -8.66 -0.48 8.61
C GLY A 37 -9.96 0.32 8.70
N ILE A 38 -10.64 0.59 7.58
CA ILE A 38 -11.96 1.24 7.59
C ILE A 38 -12.97 0.24 8.13
N VAL A 39 -13.33 0.42 9.40
CA VAL A 39 -14.30 -0.45 10.11
C VAL A 39 -15.49 0.36 10.61
N ASN A 40 -16.65 -0.29 10.73
CA ASN A 40 -17.81 0.33 11.36
C ASN A 40 -17.55 0.50 12.86
N LYS A 41 -17.21 1.72 13.29
CA LYS A 41 -17.01 2.08 14.71
C LYS A 41 -18.29 2.57 15.39
N GLY A 42 -19.43 2.46 14.71
CA GLY A 42 -20.73 2.81 15.24
C GLY A 42 -21.17 1.87 16.35
N LYS A 43 -22.32 2.18 16.95
CA LYS A 43 -22.96 1.31 17.94
C LYS A 43 -23.93 0.31 17.31
N LEU A 44 -24.24 0.50 16.03
CA LEU A 44 -25.26 -0.22 15.30
C LEU A 44 -24.74 -0.54 13.90
N ASP A 45 -25.29 -1.61 13.33
CA ASP A 45 -25.04 -1.98 11.95
C ASP A 45 -25.60 -0.91 11.01
N LEU A 46 -24.90 -0.67 9.91
CA LEU A 46 -25.27 0.32 8.93
C LEU A 46 -25.75 -0.37 7.66
N THR A 47 -26.77 0.19 7.04
CA THR A 47 -27.23 -0.26 5.72
C THR A 47 -26.47 0.51 4.64
N LEU A 48 -25.75 -0.23 3.79
CA LEU A 48 -25.13 0.28 2.57
C LEU A 48 -26.12 0.11 1.42
N ALA A 49 -26.33 1.15 0.63
CA ALA A 49 -27.19 1.10 -0.55
C ALA A 49 -26.43 1.60 -1.78
N LEU A 50 -26.40 0.80 -2.84
CA LEU A 50 -25.79 1.13 -4.12
C LEU A 50 -26.70 0.59 -5.23
N ASP A 51 -27.12 1.44 -6.16
CA ASP A 51 -27.92 1.06 -7.33
C ASP A 51 -29.18 0.21 -7.04
N GLY A 52 -29.77 0.39 -5.85
CA GLY A 52 -30.96 -0.35 -5.41
C GLY A 52 -30.66 -1.70 -4.74
N GLU A 53 -29.41 -2.13 -4.74
CA GLU A 53 -28.93 -3.23 -3.90
C GLU A 53 -28.61 -2.72 -2.50
N VAL A 54 -28.81 -3.59 -1.51
CA VAL A 54 -28.70 -3.26 -0.10
C VAL A 54 -27.90 -4.32 0.61
N SER A 55 -26.84 -3.91 1.29
CA SER A 55 -25.96 -4.77 2.07
C SER A 55 -25.84 -4.24 3.50
N VAL A 56 -25.67 -5.12 4.47
CA VAL A 56 -25.47 -4.74 5.88
C VAL A 56 -23.97 -4.63 6.15
N TRP A 57 -23.56 -3.57 6.81
CA TRP A 57 -22.20 -3.35 7.30
C TRP A 57 -22.18 -3.44 8.82
N GLU A 58 -21.74 -4.58 9.32
CA GLU A 58 -21.81 -4.90 10.75
C GLU A 58 -20.79 -4.10 11.56
N VAL A 59 -21.10 -3.83 12.83
CA VAL A 59 -20.16 -3.17 13.75
C VAL A 59 -18.85 -3.98 13.86
N GLY A 60 -17.73 -3.29 13.67
CA GLY A 60 -16.38 -3.88 13.71
C GLY A 60 -15.93 -4.53 12.40
N GLU A 61 -16.80 -4.64 11.40
CA GLU A 61 -16.46 -5.25 10.12
C GLU A 61 -15.66 -4.28 9.23
N PRO A 62 -14.61 -4.74 8.51
CA PRO A 62 -13.93 -3.93 7.50
C PRO A 62 -14.81 -3.66 6.28
N LEU A 63 -15.03 -2.39 5.95
CA LEU A 63 -15.85 -1.97 4.81
C LEU A 63 -15.37 -2.58 3.49
N LEU A 64 -14.05 -2.55 3.25
CA LEU A 64 -13.48 -3.06 2.01
C LEU A 64 -13.82 -4.56 1.80
N LYS A 65 -13.83 -5.35 2.88
CA LYS A 65 -14.17 -6.76 2.84
C LYS A 65 -15.64 -6.99 2.44
N VAL A 66 -16.55 -6.17 2.97
CA VAL A 66 -17.97 -6.19 2.57
C VAL A 66 -18.10 -5.86 1.09
N LEU A 67 -17.46 -4.78 0.63
CA LEU A 67 -17.56 -4.39 -0.78
C LEU A 67 -16.94 -5.42 -1.74
N GLU A 68 -15.90 -6.14 -1.31
CA GLU A 68 -15.30 -7.25 -2.06
C GLU A 68 -16.24 -8.48 -2.12
N SER A 69 -16.91 -8.84 -1.01
CA SER A 69 -17.85 -9.97 -0.99
C SER A 69 -19.11 -9.71 -1.83
N GLU A 70 -19.56 -8.46 -1.86
CA GLU A 70 -20.68 -8.03 -2.72
C GLU A 70 -20.25 -7.85 -4.19
N GLY A 71 -18.97 -8.01 -4.52
CA GLY A 71 -18.44 -7.86 -5.88
C GLY A 71 -18.43 -6.42 -6.41
N ILE A 72 -18.71 -5.44 -5.55
CA ILE A 72 -18.67 -4.00 -5.84
C ILE A 72 -17.21 -3.59 -6.09
N VAL A 73 -16.30 -4.00 -5.19
CA VAL A 73 -14.86 -3.86 -5.39
C VAL A 73 -14.32 -5.16 -5.95
N LYS A 74 -13.82 -5.11 -7.19
CA LYS A 74 -13.25 -6.30 -7.86
C LYS A 74 -11.83 -6.58 -7.42
N GLN A 75 -11.02 -5.54 -7.30
CA GLN A 75 -9.61 -5.64 -6.93
C GLN A 75 -9.08 -4.28 -6.48
N VAL A 76 -8.22 -4.29 -5.47
CA VAL A 76 -7.37 -3.15 -5.11
C VAL A 76 -5.93 -3.50 -5.47
N PHE A 77 -5.28 -2.65 -6.26
CA PHE A 77 -3.87 -2.84 -6.63
C PHE A 77 -3.16 -1.49 -6.69
N PRO A 78 -1.87 -1.45 -6.35
CA PRO A 78 -1.10 -0.23 -6.47
C PRO A 78 -0.85 0.12 -7.93
N LEU A 79 -0.86 1.41 -8.25
CA LEU A 79 -0.40 1.87 -9.55
C LEU A 79 1.13 1.86 -9.58
N HIS A 80 1.68 1.12 -10.53
CA HIS A 80 3.11 1.10 -10.77
C HIS A 80 3.58 2.44 -11.37
N ASP A 81 4.70 2.94 -10.85
CA ASP A 81 5.39 4.08 -11.45
C ASP A 81 6.23 3.58 -12.64
N GLU A 82 5.79 3.89 -13.86
CA GLU A 82 6.42 3.36 -15.08
C GLU A 82 7.89 3.81 -15.26
N ILE A 83 8.29 4.90 -14.60
CA ILE A 83 9.63 5.48 -14.68
C ILE A 83 10.65 4.64 -13.89
N LYS A 84 10.22 3.89 -12.87
CA LYS A 84 11.09 3.05 -12.01
C LYS A 84 11.19 1.60 -12.46
N ARG A 85 10.75 1.27 -13.67
CA ARG A 85 11.15 0.01 -14.30
C ARG A 85 12.67 0.07 -14.52
N GLU A 86 13.43 -0.56 -13.63
CA GLU A 86 14.68 -1.17 -14.08
C GLU A 86 14.29 -2.16 -15.17
N THR A 87 14.56 -1.79 -16.43
CA THR A 87 14.56 -2.75 -17.51
C THR A 87 15.48 -3.89 -17.09
N PRO A 88 15.05 -5.17 -17.19
CA PRO A 88 15.88 -6.33 -16.83
C PRO A 88 17.26 -6.33 -17.51
N GLU A 89 17.41 -5.57 -18.60
CA GLU A 89 18.67 -5.32 -19.30
C GLU A 89 19.73 -4.66 -18.41
N LYS A 90 19.37 -3.81 -17.44
CA LYS A 90 20.35 -3.13 -16.58
C LYS A 90 20.95 -4.05 -15.50
N LEU A 91 20.15 -4.98 -14.95
CA LEU A 91 20.67 -6.02 -14.04
C LEU A 91 21.66 -6.96 -14.74
N GLY A 92 21.43 -7.29 -16.01
CA GLY A 92 22.33 -8.15 -16.79
C GLY A 92 23.68 -7.50 -17.07
N VAL A 93 23.72 -6.18 -17.26
CA VAL A 93 24.95 -5.43 -17.55
C VAL A 93 25.80 -5.22 -16.29
N GLU A 94 25.18 -5.05 -15.12
CA GLU A 94 25.89 -4.84 -13.85
C GLU A 94 26.51 -6.15 -13.32
N LEU A 95 25.80 -7.28 -13.42
CA LEU A 95 26.33 -8.61 -13.07
C LEU A 95 27.48 -9.06 -13.97
N ALA A 96 27.51 -8.62 -15.22
CA ALA A 96 28.59 -8.89 -16.17
C ALA A 96 29.86 -8.05 -15.91
N GLN A 97 29.75 -6.93 -15.18
CA GLN A 97 30.90 -6.08 -14.82
C GLN A 97 31.60 -6.58 -13.54
N LEU A 98 30.88 -7.24 -12.64
CA LEU A 98 31.42 -7.87 -11.42
C LEU A 98 32.24 -9.15 -11.67
N HIS A 99 32.14 -9.75 -12.87
CA HIS A 99 32.83 -10.99 -13.23
C HIS A 99 34.05 -10.81 -14.14
N LYS A 100 34.56 -9.59 -14.34
CA LYS A 100 35.84 -9.43 -15.06
C LYS A 100 36.99 -9.85 -14.12
N PRO A 101 37.77 -10.90 -14.45
CA PRO A 101 38.95 -11.22 -13.67
C PRO A 101 39.94 -10.06 -13.79
N ALA A 102 40.43 -9.58 -12.66
CA ALA A 102 41.59 -8.71 -12.61
C ALA A 102 42.78 -9.51 -13.16
N TYR A 103 43.28 -9.10 -14.32
CA TYR A 103 44.60 -9.48 -14.82
C TYR A 103 45.62 -8.46 -14.33
#